data_AF-A0A1Y2ABU4-F1
#
_entry.id   AF-A0A1Y2ABU4-F1
#
_cell.length_a   1.000
_cell.length_b   1.000
_cell.length_c   1.000
_cell.angle_alpha   90.00
_cell.angle_beta   90.00
_cell.angle_gamma   90.00
#
_symmetry.space_group_name_H-M   'P 1'
#
loop_
_entity.id
_entity.type
_entity.pdbx_description
1 polymer ?
#
loop_
_entity_poly.entity_id
_entity_poly.type
_entity_poly.pdbx_seq_one_letter_code
_entity_poly.pdbx_strand_id
1 'polypeptide(L)'
;MAIHNNNIEMFKLLVKYSIEKGIKLIIDENDIEKVISEKKYSFCKLNNISEINYKFIELIYFCKNKNIIEVLFSENSYFLKRFNEINEDKLIEKESKNYEILEIENELMKIKMKKEIKENEKKEKEKIRKDLELLREELEKEKKEKEKMKIELLRVELEKEKKEKEKLKNELLRVELEKEKKEKEKLKNELLRVELEEERKEKEKIKKDLELLRVELEKEKKEKEKLKNELLRVELEEERKEKEKIKKDLELLRVELEEEKKEKEKMRKDNELMKIEMEEGFKEKEKIEKKYELMKIEMEEAFKEKEKIEKKYELMKIDMEEEKKEKEKIRKDNELMKIEMEEGFKEKEKIEKKYELMKIEMEEEKKEKEIIRKDNELMNIYLEKQRQIKKKKENKKLKKKNYLEKKNKSKKDYNETLITYECKQGNNEEVKKLIHYGMDINKKNKDGDTPLFIACKNGNIELVKYLLSYK
;
A
#
# COMPACT_ATOMS: atom_id res chain seq x y z
N MET A 1 -35.98 25.31 -170.24
CA MET A 1 -36.31 26.76 -170.27
C MET A 1 -35.14 27.66 -170.66
N ALA A 2 -34.12 27.88 -169.83
CA ALA A 2 -33.04 28.87 -170.13
C ALA A 2 -32.39 28.66 -171.52
N ILE A 3 -32.12 27.40 -171.86
CA ILE A 3 -31.54 26.96 -173.14
C ILE A 3 -32.43 27.36 -174.34
N HIS A 4 -33.74 27.07 -174.34
CA HIS A 4 -34.64 27.40 -175.47
C HIS A 4 -34.89 28.91 -175.69
N ASN A 5 -34.35 29.75 -174.79
CA ASN A 5 -34.38 31.21 -174.93
C ASN A 5 -32.99 31.80 -175.18
N ASN A 6 -31.94 30.97 -175.32
CA ASN A 6 -30.52 31.36 -175.32
C ASN A 6 -30.15 32.29 -174.15
N ASN A 7 -30.82 32.17 -173.01
CA ASN A 7 -30.63 33.03 -171.85
C ASN A 7 -29.48 32.53 -170.97
N ILE A 8 -28.26 32.94 -171.35
CA ILE A 8 -27.01 32.56 -170.67
C ILE A 8 -27.00 33.07 -169.21
N GLU A 9 -27.52 34.27 -168.93
CA GLU A 9 -27.58 34.82 -167.55
C GLU A 9 -28.41 33.94 -166.61
N MET A 10 -29.56 33.46 -167.07
CA MET A 10 -30.40 32.53 -166.30
C MET A 10 -29.66 31.21 -166.04
N PHE A 11 -28.81 30.76 -166.97
CA PHE A 11 -27.99 29.56 -166.78
C PHE A 11 -26.83 29.78 -165.80
N LYS A 12 -26.12 30.93 -165.87
CA LYS A 12 -25.12 31.33 -164.87
C LYS A 12 -25.71 31.34 -163.46
N LEU A 13 -26.89 31.93 -163.28
CA LEU A 13 -27.58 31.97 -161.98
C LEU A 13 -27.89 30.56 -161.45
N LEU A 14 -28.36 29.65 -162.32
CA LEU A 14 -28.60 28.25 -161.94
C LEU A 14 -27.30 27.51 -161.59
N VAL A 15 -26.22 27.70 -162.36
CA VAL A 15 -24.90 27.11 -162.10
C VAL A 15 -24.29 27.65 -160.80
N LYS A 16 -24.42 28.96 -160.54
CA LYS A 16 -23.95 29.61 -159.30
C LYS A 16 -24.71 29.08 -158.08
N TYR A 17 -26.04 28.98 -158.17
CA TYR A 17 -26.88 28.38 -157.13
C TYR A 17 -26.53 26.90 -156.90
N SER A 18 -26.30 26.14 -157.98
CA SER A 18 -25.82 24.76 -157.95
C SER A 18 -24.53 24.61 -157.13
N ILE A 19 -23.53 25.48 -157.37
CA ILE A 19 -22.27 25.52 -156.62
C ILE A 19 -22.49 25.93 -155.16
N GLU A 20 -23.31 26.95 -154.90
CA GLU A 20 -23.61 27.44 -153.54
C GLU A 20 -24.35 26.42 -152.68
N LYS A 21 -25.18 25.55 -153.27
CA LYS A 21 -25.98 24.54 -152.57
C LYS A 21 -25.43 23.12 -152.66
N GLY A 22 -24.46 22.85 -153.54
CA GLY A 22 -23.94 21.51 -153.81
C GLY A 22 -24.90 20.62 -154.61
N ILE A 23 -25.80 21.23 -155.39
CA ILE A 23 -26.80 20.51 -156.21
C ILE A 23 -26.25 20.34 -157.62
N LYS A 24 -26.12 19.10 -158.12
CA LYS A 24 -25.72 18.86 -159.51
C LYS A 24 -26.91 19.13 -160.44
N LEU A 25 -26.73 19.99 -161.45
CA LEU A 25 -27.76 20.18 -162.48
C LEU A 25 -27.62 19.08 -163.53
N ILE A 26 -28.75 18.62 -164.09
CA ILE A 26 -28.77 17.68 -165.22
C ILE A 26 -29.38 18.42 -166.42
N ILE A 27 -28.76 18.26 -167.59
CA ILE A 27 -29.26 18.75 -168.87
C ILE A 27 -29.47 17.54 -169.77
N ASP A 28 -30.72 17.18 -170.04
CA ASP A 28 -31.04 16.16 -171.02
C ASP A 28 -31.31 16.80 -172.39
N GLU A 29 -30.58 16.34 -173.40
CA GLU A 29 -30.68 16.82 -174.77
C GLU A 29 -31.97 16.34 -175.47
N ASN A 30 -32.46 15.14 -175.13
CA ASN A 30 -33.69 14.59 -175.67
C ASN A 30 -34.90 15.45 -175.25
N ASP A 31 -34.91 15.92 -174.00
CA ASP A 31 -35.92 16.89 -173.52
C ASP A 31 -35.82 18.24 -174.25
N ILE A 32 -34.62 18.67 -174.65
CA ILE A 32 -34.41 19.92 -175.40
C ILE A 32 -34.94 19.80 -176.83
N GLU A 33 -34.58 18.73 -177.54
CA GLU A 33 -35.08 18.43 -178.89
C GLU A 33 -36.61 18.27 -178.89
N LYS A 34 -37.16 17.57 -177.89
CA LYS A 34 -38.60 17.36 -177.73
C LYS A 34 -39.38 18.65 -177.46
N VAL A 35 -38.88 19.52 -176.59
CA VAL A 35 -39.53 20.81 -176.30
C VAL A 35 -39.49 21.76 -177.50
N ILE A 36 -38.44 21.71 -178.32
CA ILE A 36 -38.33 22.47 -179.57
C ILE A 36 -39.32 21.94 -180.62
N SER A 37 -39.32 20.63 -180.87
CA SER A 37 -40.15 19.99 -181.90
C SER A 37 -41.66 20.03 -181.60
N GLU A 38 -42.08 19.79 -180.37
CA GLU A 38 -43.49 19.85 -179.97
C GLU A 38 -44.06 21.30 -179.94
N LYS A 39 -43.21 22.33 -180.09
CA LYS A 39 -43.53 23.76 -179.87
C LYS A 39 -44.32 24.03 -178.58
N LYS A 40 -44.09 23.20 -177.56
CA LYS A 40 -44.98 22.99 -176.39
C LYS A 40 -45.15 24.22 -175.49
N TYR A 41 -44.26 25.21 -175.64
CA TYR A 41 -44.36 26.51 -175.00
C TYR A 41 -44.33 27.60 -176.08
N SER A 42 -45.34 28.46 -176.09
CA SER A 42 -45.53 29.59 -177.03
C SER A 42 -44.44 30.67 -176.99
N PHE A 43 -43.37 30.45 -176.22
CA PHE A 43 -42.24 31.35 -176.02
C PHE A 43 -40.89 30.73 -176.40
N CYS A 44 -40.86 29.47 -176.86
CA CYS A 44 -39.64 28.84 -177.35
C CYS A 44 -39.18 29.57 -178.61
N LYS A 45 -37.98 30.18 -178.57
CA LYS A 45 -37.46 31.02 -179.67
C LYS A 45 -36.63 30.24 -180.69
N LEU A 46 -36.30 28.99 -180.40
CA LEU A 46 -35.49 28.14 -181.26
C LEU A 46 -36.38 27.21 -182.09
N ASN A 47 -36.13 27.12 -183.39
CA ASN A 47 -36.76 26.17 -184.30
C ASN A 47 -35.99 24.85 -184.39
N ASN A 48 -34.69 24.88 -184.03
CA ASN A 48 -33.80 23.72 -184.04
C ASN A 48 -32.83 23.83 -182.86
N ILE A 49 -32.38 22.69 -182.31
CA ILE A 49 -31.32 22.65 -181.30
C ILE A 49 -30.01 23.28 -181.81
N SER A 50 -29.79 23.29 -183.13
CA SER A 50 -28.66 23.96 -183.78
C SER A 50 -28.64 25.48 -183.63
N GLU A 51 -29.76 26.11 -183.25
CA GLU A 51 -29.86 27.55 -182.99
C GLU A 51 -29.43 27.92 -181.55
N ILE A 52 -29.03 26.96 -180.71
CA ILE A 52 -28.46 27.27 -179.40
C ILE A 52 -27.13 28.01 -179.55
N ASN A 53 -27.01 29.14 -178.86
CA ASN A 53 -25.86 30.04 -178.91
C ASN A 53 -24.58 29.30 -178.50
N TYR A 54 -23.55 29.35 -179.35
CA TYR A 54 -22.26 28.70 -179.14
C TYR A 54 -21.64 29.00 -177.76
N LYS A 55 -21.73 30.23 -177.24
CA LYS A 55 -21.26 30.57 -175.88
C LYS A 55 -21.99 29.80 -174.77
N PHE A 56 -23.27 29.50 -174.97
CA PHE A 56 -24.05 28.65 -174.07
C PHE A 56 -23.49 27.22 -174.10
N ILE A 57 -23.15 26.71 -175.29
CA ILE A 57 -22.52 25.39 -175.45
C ILE A 57 -21.14 25.34 -174.76
N GLU A 58 -20.28 26.35 -174.96
CA GLU A 58 -18.99 26.47 -174.26
C GLU A 58 -19.15 26.46 -172.73
N LEU A 59 -20.14 27.20 -172.21
CA LEU A 59 -20.40 27.28 -170.78
C LEU A 59 -20.94 25.95 -170.21
N ILE A 60 -21.82 25.25 -170.93
CA ILE A 60 -22.25 23.89 -170.59
C ILE A 60 -21.04 22.94 -170.59
N TYR A 61 -20.21 22.95 -171.64
CA TYR A 61 -19.02 22.11 -171.76
C TYR A 61 -18.03 22.34 -170.61
N PHE A 62 -17.75 23.60 -170.27
CA PHE A 62 -16.92 23.97 -169.12
C PHE A 62 -17.50 23.42 -167.81
N CYS A 63 -18.79 23.68 -167.54
CA CYS A 63 -19.44 23.23 -166.31
C CYS A 63 -19.48 21.69 -166.19
N LYS A 64 -19.67 20.98 -167.32
CA LYS A 64 -19.61 19.52 -167.40
C LYS A 64 -18.21 19.00 -167.05
N ASN A 65 -17.17 19.61 -167.63
CA ASN A 65 -15.78 19.18 -167.40
C ASN A 65 -15.28 19.50 -165.98
N LYS A 66 -15.85 20.49 -165.30
CA LYS A 66 -15.66 20.74 -163.86
C LYS A 66 -16.56 19.86 -162.96
N ASN A 67 -17.36 18.95 -163.54
CA ASN A 67 -18.36 18.10 -162.88
C ASN A 67 -19.41 18.86 -162.04
N ILE A 68 -19.70 20.11 -162.41
CA ILE A 68 -20.72 20.96 -161.76
C ILE A 68 -22.12 20.57 -162.27
N ILE A 69 -22.20 20.18 -163.54
CA ILE A 69 -23.42 19.70 -164.19
C ILE A 69 -23.18 18.34 -164.84
N GLU A 70 -24.27 17.65 -165.16
CA GLU A 70 -24.33 16.46 -165.99
C GLU A 70 -25.05 16.79 -167.30
N VAL A 71 -24.63 16.16 -168.40
CA VAL A 71 -25.26 16.31 -169.71
C VAL A 71 -25.54 14.92 -170.25
N LEU A 72 -26.82 14.64 -170.53
CA LEU A 72 -27.29 13.42 -171.17
C LEU A 72 -27.52 13.72 -172.65
N PHE A 73 -26.89 12.93 -173.51
CA PHE A 73 -26.85 13.15 -174.95
C PHE A 73 -27.94 12.36 -175.69
N SER A 74 -28.45 12.89 -176.80
CA SER A 74 -29.36 12.15 -177.69
C SER A 74 -28.58 11.23 -178.65
N GLU A 75 -29.24 10.27 -179.30
CA GLU A 75 -28.59 9.34 -180.25
C GLU A 75 -27.88 10.08 -181.42
N ASN A 76 -28.40 11.24 -181.80
CA ASN A 76 -27.85 12.10 -182.85
C ASN A 76 -27.30 13.42 -182.32
N SER A 77 -26.95 13.46 -181.03
CA SER A 77 -26.52 14.61 -180.23
C SER A 77 -25.85 15.75 -180.98
N TYR A 78 -26.43 16.94 -180.87
CA TYR A 78 -25.84 18.21 -181.29
C TYR A 78 -24.79 18.68 -180.29
N PHE A 79 -25.06 18.55 -178.98
CA PHE A 79 -24.14 18.92 -177.91
C PHE A 79 -22.83 18.12 -177.97
N LEU A 80 -22.87 16.81 -178.22
CA LEU A 80 -21.67 15.99 -178.35
C LEU A 80 -20.85 16.38 -179.58
N LYS A 81 -21.51 16.64 -180.73
CA LYS A 81 -20.87 17.14 -181.95
C LYS A 81 -20.17 18.48 -181.67
N ARG A 82 -20.89 19.46 -181.12
CA ARG A 82 -20.31 20.76 -180.75
C ARG A 82 -19.25 20.68 -179.65
N PHE A 83 -19.36 19.76 -178.68
CA PHE A 83 -18.32 19.56 -177.66
C PHE A 83 -17.04 18.94 -178.24
N ASN A 84 -17.16 18.15 -179.32
CA ASN A 84 -16.01 17.64 -180.07
C ASN A 84 -15.40 18.75 -180.95
N GLU A 85 -16.21 19.56 -181.63
CA GLU A 85 -15.74 20.77 -182.34
C GLU A 85 -15.00 21.74 -181.39
N ILE A 86 -15.58 22.04 -180.22
CA ILE A 86 -14.95 22.83 -179.12
C ILE A 86 -13.68 22.14 -178.59
N ASN A 87 -13.46 20.85 -178.86
CA ASN A 87 -12.24 20.11 -178.53
C ASN A 87 -11.17 20.23 -179.63
N GLU A 88 -11.59 20.32 -180.89
CA GLU A 88 -10.74 20.41 -182.10
C GLU A 88 -10.30 21.86 -182.40
N ASP A 89 -11.17 22.85 -182.18
CA ASP A 89 -10.88 24.30 -182.33
C ASP A 89 -9.84 24.83 -181.30
N LYS A 90 -9.33 23.97 -180.40
CA LYS A 90 -8.32 24.32 -179.38
C LYS A 90 -6.92 24.62 -179.92
N LEU A 91 -6.76 24.74 -181.25
CA LEU A 91 -5.49 25.03 -181.92
C LEU A 91 -5.29 26.49 -182.32
N ILE A 92 -6.24 27.39 -182.04
CA ILE A 92 -6.02 28.84 -182.12
C ILE A 92 -6.37 29.50 -180.79
N GLU A 93 -5.35 30.00 -180.09
CA GLU A 93 -5.54 30.84 -178.91
C GLU A 93 -6.34 32.09 -179.26
N LYS A 94 -7.43 32.33 -178.53
CA LYS A 94 -7.97 33.68 -178.35
C LYS A 94 -8.03 34.01 -176.88
N GLU A 95 -7.25 35.01 -176.51
CA GLU A 95 -7.15 35.59 -175.17
C GLU A 95 -8.45 36.30 -174.78
N SER A 96 -9.45 35.50 -174.44
CA SER A 96 -10.67 35.93 -173.78
C SER A 96 -11.15 34.77 -172.94
N LYS A 97 -10.65 34.69 -171.70
CA LYS A 97 -11.35 33.96 -170.64
C LYS A 97 -12.78 34.49 -170.63
N ASN A 98 -13.72 33.70 -171.18
CA ASN A 98 -15.11 34.15 -171.26
C ASN A 98 -15.53 34.53 -169.83
N TYR A 99 -15.97 35.78 -169.63
CA TYR A 99 -16.13 36.40 -168.30
C TYR A 99 -16.95 35.52 -167.34
N GLU A 100 -17.91 34.84 -167.95
CA GLU A 100 -18.85 33.82 -167.45
C GLU A 100 -18.14 32.65 -166.74
N ILE A 101 -17.06 32.14 -167.34
CA ILE A 101 -16.21 31.07 -166.79
C ILE A 101 -15.39 31.60 -165.61
N LEU A 102 -14.83 32.81 -165.75
CA LEU A 102 -13.99 33.41 -164.71
C LEU A 102 -14.77 33.74 -163.43
N GLU A 103 -16.05 34.14 -163.54
CA GLU A 103 -16.91 34.35 -162.36
C GLU A 103 -17.10 33.03 -161.58
N ILE A 104 -17.35 31.92 -162.28
CA ILE A 104 -17.55 30.59 -161.68
C ILE A 104 -16.28 30.09 -160.98
N GLU A 105 -15.10 30.26 -161.61
CA GLU A 105 -13.83 29.86 -160.99
C GLU A 105 -13.52 30.67 -159.72
N ASN A 106 -13.87 31.96 -159.71
CA ASN A 106 -13.69 32.83 -158.54
C ASN A 106 -14.55 32.39 -157.34
N GLU A 107 -15.81 31.99 -157.53
CA GLU A 107 -16.64 31.49 -156.42
C GLU A 107 -16.13 30.16 -155.85
N LEU A 108 -15.67 29.24 -156.72
CA LEU A 108 -15.04 27.99 -156.27
C LEU A 108 -13.79 28.24 -155.42
N MET A 109 -13.00 29.27 -155.75
CA MET A 109 -11.82 29.66 -154.96
C MET A 109 -12.21 30.24 -153.59
N LYS A 110 -13.20 31.15 -153.54
CA LYS A 110 -13.74 31.72 -152.28
C LYS A 110 -14.25 30.64 -151.33
N ILE A 111 -14.89 29.59 -151.85
CA ILE A 111 -15.40 28.47 -151.05
C ILE A 111 -14.26 27.64 -150.43
N LYS A 112 -13.16 27.41 -151.17
CA LYS A 112 -11.98 26.70 -150.64
C LYS A 112 -11.34 27.45 -149.48
N MET A 113 -11.02 28.74 -149.67
CA MET A 113 -10.40 29.59 -148.64
C MET A 113 -11.24 29.64 -147.35
N LYS A 114 -12.57 29.75 -147.48
CA LYS A 114 -13.52 29.76 -146.33
C LYS A 114 -13.55 28.45 -145.53
N LYS A 115 -13.15 27.31 -146.11
CA LYS A 115 -13.04 26.04 -145.38
C LYS A 115 -11.73 25.97 -144.57
N GLU A 116 -10.63 26.33 -145.22
CA GLU A 116 -9.27 26.28 -144.64
C GLU A 116 -9.11 27.21 -143.43
N ILE A 117 -9.62 28.45 -143.51
CA ILE A 117 -9.66 29.41 -142.39
C ILE A 117 -10.40 28.80 -141.18
N LYS A 118 -11.58 28.21 -141.40
CA LYS A 118 -12.38 27.59 -140.32
C LYS A 118 -11.70 26.40 -139.66
N GLU A 119 -10.89 25.65 -140.40
CA GLU A 119 -10.16 24.51 -139.84
C GLU A 119 -8.98 24.98 -138.97
N ASN A 120 -8.28 26.03 -139.39
CA ASN A 120 -7.19 26.62 -138.61
C ASN A 120 -7.71 27.32 -137.34
N GLU A 121 -8.80 28.09 -137.43
CA GLU A 121 -9.51 28.62 -136.25
C GLU A 121 -9.87 27.52 -135.25
N LYS A 122 -10.33 26.35 -135.72
CA LYS A 122 -10.70 25.22 -134.86
C LYS A 122 -9.49 24.66 -134.12
N LYS A 123 -8.36 24.46 -134.80
CA LYS A 123 -7.10 23.97 -134.22
C LYS A 123 -6.57 24.94 -133.16
N GLU A 124 -6.60 26.23 -133.43
CA GLU A 124 -6.16 27.28 -132.50
C GLU A 124 -7.06 27.36 -131.25
N LYS A 125 -8.39 27.34 -131.43
CA LYS A 125 -9.36 27.29 -130.33
C LYS A 125 -9.20 26.04 -129.46
N GLU A 126 -8.84 24.90 -130.05
CA GLU A 126 -8.56 23.67 -129.30
C GLU A 126 -7.26 23.75 -128.49
N LYS A 127 -6.21 24.39 -129.03
CA LYS A 127 -4.97 24.65 -128.29
C LYS A 127 -5.23 25.57 -127.10
N ILE A 128 -5.86 26.72 -127.32
CA ILE A 128 -6.21 27.69 -126.27
C ILE A 128 -7.04 27.03 -125.16
N ARG A 129 -7.95 26.12 -125.51
CA ARG A 129 -8.71 25.34 -124.51
C ARG A 129 -7.81 24.49 -123.61
N LYS A 130 -6.84 23.76 -124.18
CA LYS A 130 -5.90 22.90 -123.44
C LYS A 130 -4.98 23.73 -122.54
N ASP A 131 -4.46 24.84 -123.05
CA ASP A 131 -3.62 25.77 -122.29
C ASP A 131 -4.40 26.36 -121.09
N LEU A 132 -5.67 26.73 -121.29
CA LEU A 132 -6.58 27.20 -120.21
C LEU A 132 -6.99 26.11 -119.21
N GLU A 133 -6.92 24.83 -119.58
CA GLU A 133 -7.26 23.70 -118.72
C GLU A 133 -6.10 23.40 -117.75
N LEU A 134 -4.87 23.40 -118.26
CA LEU A 134 -3.63 23.33 -117.45
C LEU A 134 -3.53 24.49 -116.44
N LEU A 135 -3.76 25.73 -116.90
CA LEU A 135 -3.67 26.92 -116.03
C LEU A 135 -4.69 26.89 -114.88
N ARG A 136 -5.84 26.21 -115.07
CA ARG A 136 -6.85 26.02 -114.01
C ARG A 136 -6.38 25.01 -112.97
N GLU A 137 -5.77 23.90 -113.39
CA GLU A 137 -5.20 22.95 -112.44
C GLU A 137 -4.08 23.56 -111.59
N GLU A 138 -3.19 24.34 -112.20
CA GLU A 138 -2.10 25.03 -111.49
C GLU A 138 -2.64 26.02 -110.46
N LEU A 139 -3.63 26.84 -110.85
CA LEU A 139 -4.31 27.76 -109.94
C LEU A 139 -5.06 27.03 -108.81
N GLU A 140 -5.58 25.83 -109.04
CA GLU A 140 -6.22 25.02 -107.99
C GLU A 140 -5.20 24.39 -107.04
N LYS A 141 -4.05 23.94 -107.57
CA LYS A 141 -2.91 23.44 -106.77
C LYS A 141 -2.38 24.54 -105.85
N GLU A 142 -2.14 25.76 -106.37
CA GLU A 142 -1.75 26.92 -105.56
C GLU A 142 -2.77 27.26 -104.46
N LYS A 143 -4.07 27.25 -104.77
CA LYS A 143 -5.13 27.57 -103.78
C LYS A 143 -5.11 26.56 -102.63
N LYS A 144 -5.02 25.27 -102.94
CA LYS A 144 -4.92 24.19 -101.95
C LYS A 144 -3.65 24.28 -101.11
N GLU A 145 -2.55 24.77 -101.67
CA GLU A 145 -1.30 25.01 -100.93
C GLU A 145 -1.39 26.23 -100.01
N LYS A 146 -1.89 27.37 -100.51
CA LYS A 146 -2.13 28.59 -99.71
C LYS A 146 -3.12 28.33 -98.55
N GLU A 147 -4.12 27.48 -98.77
CA GLU A 147 -5.06 27.05 -97.73
C GLU A 147 -4.39 26.16 -96.67
N LYS A 148 -3.55 25.18 -97.07
CA LYS A 148 -2.73 24.39 -96.12
C LYS A 148 -1.82 25.27 -95.28
N MET A 149 -1.10 26.22 -95.89
CA MET A 149 -0.22 27.15 -95.16
C MET A 149 -1.00 27.99 -94.14
N LYS A 150 -2.19 28.47 -94.50
CA LYS A 150 -3.08 29.20 -93.57
C LYS A 150 -3.55 28.34 -92.40
N ILE A 151 -3.90 27.08 -92.65
CA ILE A 151 -4.27 26.12 -91.59
C ILE A 151 -3.09 25.86 -90.65
N GLU A 152 -1.88 25.74 -91.17
CA GLU A 152 -0.68 25.47 -90.35
C GLU A 152 -0.25 26.68 -89.51
N LEU A 153 -0.36 27.90 -90.04
CA LEU A 153 -0.16 29.14 -89.25
C LEU A 153 -1.14 29.21 -88.07
N LEU A 154 -2.43 28.97 -88.30
CA LEU A 154 -3.46 28.96 -87.25
C LEU A 154 -3.23 27.86 -86.20
N ARG A 155 -2.66 26.71 -86.59
CA ARG A 155 -2.25 25.65 -85.64
C ARG A 155 -1.11 26.11 -84.73
N VAL A 156 -0.09 26.74 -85.30
CA VAL A 156 1.08 27.26 -84.56
C VAL A 156 0.68 28.40 -83.61
N GLU A 157 -0.25 29.26 -84.02
CA GLU A 157 -0.82 30.31 -83.15
C GLU A 157 -1.61 29.70 -81.98
N LEU A 158 -2.54 28.78 -82.27
CA LEU A 158 -3.31 28.07 -81.25
C LEU A 158 -2.43 27.26 -80.27
N GLU A 159 -1.30 26.73 -80.71
CA GLU A 159 -0.36 26.02 -79.83
C GLU A 159 0.42 26.98 -78.91
N LYS A 160 0.76 28.18 -79.39
CA LYS A 160 1.35 29.25 -78.55
C LYS A 160 0.36 29.69 -77.47
N GLU A 161 -0.88 30.01 -77.85
CA GLU A 161 -1.94 30.40 -76.90
C GLU A 161 -2.18 29.33 -75.83
N LYS A 162 -2.21 28.04 -76.21
CA LYS A 162 -2.34 26.93 -75.26
C LYS A 162 -1.19 26.90 -74.25
N LYS A 163 0.06 27.01 -74.71
CA LYS A 163 1.27 27.02 -73.85
C LYS A 163 1.30 28.24 -72.93
N GLU A 164 0.82 29.39 -73.40
CA GLU A 164 0.73 30.61 -72.59
C GLU A 164 -0.37 30.51 -71.52
N LYS A 165 -1.55 30.02 -71.90
CA LYS A 165 -2.67 29.74 -70.97
C LYS A 165 -2.29 28.69 -69.91
N GLU A 166 -1.49 27.69 -70.28
CA GLU A 166 -0.96 26.69 -69.35
C GLU A 166 0.06 27.30 -68.36
N LYS A 167 0.98 28.16 -68.83
CA LYS A 167 1.88 28.92 -67.95
C LYS A 167 1.10 29.76 -66.94
N LEU A 168 0.15 30.57 -67.42
CA LEU A 168 -0.68 31.43 -66.58
C LEU A 168 -1.49 30.63 -65.54
N LYS A 169 -2.04 29.47 -65.92
CA LYS A 169 -2.73 28.57 -64.97
C LYS A 169 -1.78 28.04 -63.90
N ASN A 170 -0.57 27.62 -64.28
CA ASN A 170 0.44 27.11 -63.35
C ASN A 170 1.01 28.20 -62.44
N GLU A 171 1.06 29.45 -62.90
CA GLU A 171 1.46 30.61 -62.10
C GLU A 171 0.37 31.02 -61.10
N LEU A 172 -0.89 31.09 -61.53
CA LEU A 172 -2.04 31.34 -60.65
C LEU A 172 -2.09 30.31 -59.50
N LEU A 173 -1.97 29.02 -59.83
CA LEU A 173 -1.96 27.94 -58.84
C LEU A 173 -0.80 28.06 -57.83
N ARG A 174 0.38 28.55 -58.25
CA ARG A 174 1.49 28.84 -57.34
C ARG A 174 1.16 29.98 -56.38
N VAL A 175 0.56 31.06 -56.88
CA VAL A 175 0.15 32.21 -56.06
C VAL A 175 -0.95 31.84 -55.07
N GLU A 176 -1.89 30.99 -55.46
CA GLU A 176 -2.94 30.44 -54.57
C GLU A 176 -2.32 29.57 -53.46
N LEU A 177 -1.47 28.60 -53.82
CA LEU A 177 -0.74 27.76 -52.85
C LEU A 177 0.18 28.56 -51.92
N GLU A 178 0.72 29.70 -52.36
CA GLU A 178 1.52 30.58 -51.50
C GLU A 178 0.66 31.40 -50.52
N LYS A 179 -0.54 31.83 -50.94
CA LYS A 179 -1.53 32.47 -50.05
C LYS A 179 -1.99 31.48 -48.97
N GLU A 180 -2.42 30.28 -49.36
CA GLU A 180 -2.84 29.23 -48.42
C GLU A 180 -1.75 28.88 -47.40
N LYS A 181 -0.48 28.79 -47.83
CA LYS A 181 0.66 28.56 -46.92
C LYS A 181 0.81 29.69 -45.90
N LYS A 182 0.78 30.95 -46.34
CA LYS A 182 0.89 32.12 -45.45
C LYS A 182 -0.31 32.25 -44.50
N GLU A 183 -1.50 31.86 -44.93
CA GLU A 183 -2.70 31.83 -44.09
C GLU A 183 -2.65 30.71 -43.05
N LYS A 184 -2.26 29.50 -43.46
CA LYS A 184 -2.02 28.36 -42.56
C LYS A 184 -0.91 28.64 -41.54
N GLU A 185 0.14 29.37 -41.94
CA GLU A 185 1.21 29.81 -41.04
C GLU A 185 0.72 30.85 -40.02
N LYS A 186 -0.09 31.83 -40.44
CA LYS A 186 -0.75 32.78 -39.52
C LYS A 186 -1.61 32.04 -38.51
N LEU A 187 -2.52 31.17 -38.97
CA LEU A 187 -3.43 30.40 -38.11
C LEU A 187 -2.66 29.51 -37.11
N LYS A 188 -1.56 28.88 -37.54
CA LYS A 188 -0.69 28.11 -36.64
C LYS A 188 -0.04 29.00 -35.56
N ASN A 189 0.45 30.17 -35.95
CA ASN A 189 1.08 31.12 -35.03
C ASN A 189 0.07 31.80 -34.10
N GLU A 190 -1.20 31.88 -34.49
CA GLU A 190 -2.30 32.37 -33.68
C GLU A 190 -2.79 31.32 -32.67
N LEU A 191 -2.97 30.07 -33.10
CA LEU A 191 -3.27 28.93 -32.22
C LEU A 191 -2.22 28.80 -31.11
N LEU A 192 -0.93 28.81 -31.46
CA LEU A 192 0.18 28.73 -30.51
C LEU A 192 0.17 29.89 -29.48
N ARG A 193 -0.33 31.08 -29.85
CA ARG A 193 -0.49 32.19 -28.90
C ARG A 193 -1.63 31.95 -27.92
N VAL A 194 -2.74 31.37 -28.38
CA VAL A 194 -3.88 31.01 -27.51
C VAL A 194 -3.45 29.94 -26.51
N GLU A 195 -2.82 28.85 -26.98
CA GLU A 195 -2.27 27.78 -26.14
C GLU A 195 -1.34 28.32 -25.04
N LEU A 196 -0.36 29.16 -25.41
CA LEU A 196 0.57 29.79 -24.45
C LEU A 196 -0.11 30.79 -23.50
N GLU A 197 -1.23 31.41 -23.89
CA GLU A 197 -1.99 32.30 -23.00
C GLU A 197 -2.87 31.51 -22.00
N GLU A 198 -3.40 30.35 -22.41
CA GLU A 198 -4.12 29.43 -21.54
C GLU A 198 -3.19 28.77 -20.50
N GLU A 199 -2.04 28.24 -20.94
CA GLU A 199 -0.98 27.75 -20.02
C GLU A 199 -0.57 28.83 -19.01
N ARG A 200 -0.44 30.09 -19.46
CA ARG A 200 -0.11 31.22 -18.59
C ARG A 200 -1.20 31.51 -17.56
N LYS A 201 -2.48 31.47 -17.96
CA LYS A 201 -3.63 31.68 -17.05
C LYS A 201 -3.71 30.57 -15.99
N GLU A 202 -3.55 29.32 -16.41
CA GLU A 202 -3.53 28.18 -15.48
C GLU A 202 -2.34 28.28 -14.50
N LYS A 203 -1.14 28.57 -15.00
CA LYS A 203 0.06 28.78 -14.18
C LYS A 203 -0.09 29.95 -13.20
N GLU A 204 -0.79 31.02 -13.57
CA GLU A 204 -1.09 32.13 -12.67
C GLU A 204 -2.11 31.74 -11.59
N LYS A 205 -3.11 30.91 -11.92
CA LYS A 205 -4.06 30.34 -10.95
C LYS A 205 -3.34 29.45 -9.95
N ILE A 206 -2.57 28.46 -10.43
CA ILE A 206 -1.75 27.56 -9.58
C ILE A 206 -0.81 28.36 -8.67
N LYS A 207 -0.23 29.47 -9.14
CA LYS A 207 0.59 30.35 -8.30
C LYS A 207 -0.21 30.95 -7.13
N LYS A 208 -1.43 31.44 -7.38
CA LYS A 208 -2.31 32.01 -6.34
C LYS A 208 -2.75 30.96 -5.32
N ASP A 209 -3.09 29.76 -5.80
CA ASP A 209 -3.48 28.63 -4.95
C ASP A 209 -2.30 28.18 -4.04
N LEU A 210 -1.08 28.14 -4.58
CA LEU A 210 0.15 27.89 -3.81
C LEU A 210 0.50 29.01 -2.81
N GLU A 211 0.10 30.24 -3.08
CA GLU A 211 0.33 31.40 -2.21
C GLU A 211 -0.66 31.40 -1.02
N LEU A 212 -1.93 31.03 -1.26
CA LEU A 212 -2.93 30.74 -0.22
C LEU A 212 -2.47 29.61 0.71
N LEU A 213 -2.08 28.46 0.16
CA LEU A 213 -1.60 27.30 0.95
C LEU A 213 -0.38 27.63 1.82
N ARG A 214 0.50 28.53 1.39
CA ARG A 214 1.63 29.01 2.21
C ARG A 214 1.16 29.84 3.40
N VAL A 215 0.18 30.71 3.21
CA VAL A 215 -0.40 31.54 4.28
C VAL A 215 -1.15 30.67 5.30
N GLU A 216 -1.85 29.62 4.85
CA GLU A 216 -2.53 28.66 5.73
C GLU A 216 -1.52 27.83 6.54
N LEU A 217 -0.49 27.26 5.89
CA LEU A 217 0.58 26.54 6.55
C LEU A 217 1.35 27.41 7.57
N GLU A 218 1.46 28.72 7.35
CA GLU A 218 2.01 29.65 8.34
C GLU A 218 1.09 29.88 9.54
N LYS A 219 -0.23 29.92 9.34
CA LYS A 219 -1.21 30.01 10.45
C LYS A 219 -1.14 28.76 11.32
N GLU A 220 -1.21 27.57 10.71
CA GLU A 220 -1.11 26.28 11.41
C GLU A 220 0.18 26.15 12.22
N LYS A 221 1.32 26.58 11.66
CA LYS A 221 2.61 26.58 12.38
C LYS A 221 2.57 27.47 13.62
N LYS A 222 2.05 28.70 13.50
CA LYS A 222 1.93 29.67 14.60
C LYS A 222 0.93 29.19 15.66
N GLU A 223 -0.12 28.49 15.26
CA GLU A 223 -1.12 27.89 16.17
C GLU A 223 -0.55 26.67 16.91
N LYS A 224 0.14 25.77 16.21
CA LYS A 224 0.87 24.64 16.80
C LYS A 224 1.95 25.11 17.79
N GLU A 225 2.63 26.22 17.49
CA GLU A 225 3.61 26.83 18.39
C GLU A 225 2.95 27.42 19.65
N LYS A 226 1.80 28.11 19.52
CA LYS A 226 0.99 28.55 20.68
C LYS A 226 0.60 27.36 21.56
N LEU A 227 -0.01 26.33 20.98
CA LEU A 227 -0.47 25.14 21.71
C LEU A 227 0.68 24.42 22.42
N LYS A 228 1.87 24.33 21.80
CA LYS A 228 3.06 23.77 22.45
C LYS A 228 3.51 24.62 23.65
N ASN A 229 3.52 25.94 23.51
CA ASN A 229 3.89 26.86 24.58
C ASN A 229 2.84 26.92 25.72
N GLU A 230 1.58 26.62 25.41
CA GLU A 230 0.49 26.51 26.37
C GLU A 230 0.55 25.19 27.16
N LEU A 231 0.77 24.06 26.47
CA LEU A 231 1.02 22.76 27.10
C LEU A 231 2.20 22.84 28.09
N LEU A 232 3.34 23.39 27.66
CA LEU A 232 4.52 23.56 28.51
C LEU A 232 4.25 24.44 29.76
N ARG A 233 3.32 25.41 29.67
CA ARG A 233 2.89 26.20 30.84
C ARG A 233 2.07 25.38 31.82
N VAL A 234 1.19 24.51 31.33
CA VAL A 234 0.39 23.60 32.18
C VAL A 234 1.32 22.62 32.90
N GLU A 235 2.23 21.96 32.18
CA GLU A 235 3.23 21.03 32.73
C GLU A 235 4.05 21.70 33.86
N LEU A 236 4.59 22.90 33.61
CA LEU A 236 5.35 23.67 34.61
C LEU A 236 4.51 24.15 35.79
N GLU A 237 3.20 24.36 35.63
CA GLU A 237 2.31 24.73 36.73
C GLU A 237 1.92 23.52 37.59
N GLU A 238 1.81 22.33 36.99
CA GLU A 238 1.61 21.06 37.71
C GLU A 238 2.86 20.67 38.51
N GLU A 239 4.05 20.69 37.91
CA GLU A 239 5.33 20.51 38.63
C GLU A 239 5.45 21.49 39.81
N ARG A 240 5.06 22.75 39.60
CA ARG A 240 5.07 23.77 40.66
C ARG A 240 4.10 23.44 41.79
N LYS A 241 2.87 22.99 41.49
CA LYS A 241 1.88 22.59 42.50
C LYS A 241 2.34 21.40 43.32
N GLU A 242 2.92 20.39 42.67
CA GLU A 242 3.48 19.22 43.35
C GLU A 242 4.68 19.61 44.23
N LYS A 243 5.60 20.43 43.71
CA LYS A 243 6.73 20.97 44.49
C LYS A 243 6.30 21.83 45.69
N GLU A 244 5.21 22.58 45.56
CA GLU A 244 4.64 23.35 46.68
C GLU A 244 3.99 22.45 47.74
N LYS A 245 3.35 21.33 47.32
CA LYS A 245 2.84 20.31 48.23
C LYS A 245 3.99 19.62 48.99
N ILE A 246 5.01 19.13 48.27
CA ILE A 246 6.21 18.52 48.87
C ILE A 246 6.89 19.48 49.85
N LYS A 247 6.93 20.79 49.56
CA LYS A 247 7.45 21.80 50.52
C LYS A 247 6.64 21.81 51.81
N LYS A 248 5.30 21.81 51.76
CA LYS A 248 4.43 21.82 52.94
C LYS A 248 4.59 20.53 53.76
N ASP A 249 4.66 19.38 53.09
CA ASP A 249 4.88 18.08 53.73
C ASP A 249 6.26 18.05 54.45
N LEU A 250 7.31 18.59 53.83
CA LEU A 250 8.64 18.75 54.44
C LEU A 250 8.68 19.79 55.59
N GLU A 251 7.78 20.75 55.59
CA GLU A 251 7.66 21.79 56.63
C GLU A 251 6.92 21.22 57.86
N LEU A 252 5.91 20.37 57.66
CA LEU A 252 5.25 19.59 58.72
C LEU A 252 6.22 18.60 59.38
N LEU A 253 6.94 17.78 58.60
CA LEU A 253 7.94 16.83 59.10
C LEU A 253 9.06 17.49 59.92
N ARG A 254 9.36 18.78 59.68
CA ARG A 254 10.33 19.54 60.50
C ARG A 254 9.77 19.89 61.87
N VAL A 255 8.47 20.22 61.96
CA VAL A 255 7.80 20.51 63.23
C VAL A 255 7.71 19.24 64.08
N GLU A 256 7.23 18.14 63.49
CA GLU A 256 7.17 16.82 64.16
C GLU A 256 8.54 16.39 64.70
N LEU A 257 9.60 16.52 63.88
CA LEU A 257 10.98 16.23 64.29
C LEU A 257 11.54 17.18 65.36
N GLU A 258 10.99 18.39 65.51
CA GLU A 258 11.32 19.26 66.64
C GLU A 258 10.55 18.88 67.91
N GLU A 259 9.32 18.42 67.80
CA GLU A 259 8.52 17.94 68.94
C GLU A 259 9.10 16.65 69.51
N GLU A 260 9.46 15.67 68.66
CA GLU A 260 10.22 14.48 69.09
C GLU A 260 11.52 14.85 69.82
N LYS A 261 12.25 15.87 69.35
CA LYS A 261 13.49 16.33 70.03
C LYS A 261 13.19 16.93 71.40
N LYS A 262 12.14 17.75 71.52
CA LYS A 262 11.71 18.37 72.79
C LYS A 262 11.26 17.30 73.79
N GLU A 263 10.48 16.31 73.35
CA GLU A 263 10.07 15.18 74.19
C GLU A 263 11.28 14.31 74.60
N LYS A 264 12.18 14.00 73.68
CA LYS A 264 13.42 13.24 73.95
C LYS A 264 14.38 13.98 74.89
N GLU A 265 14.41 15.30 74.86
CA GLU A 265 15.16 16.13 75.82
C GLU A 265 14.49 16.14 77.19
N LYS A 266 13.16 16.25 77.26
CA LYS A 266 12.41 16.10 78.51
C LYS A 266 12.66 14.72 79.13
N MET A 267 12.51 13.65 78.37
CA MET A 267 12.79 12.28 78.80
C MET A 267 14.24 12.10 79.28
N ARG A 268 15.23 12.84 78.75
CA ARG A 268 16.60 12.84 79.29
C ARG A 268 16.66 13.48 80.67
N LYS A 269 16.05 14.66 80.85
CA LYS A 269 15.97 15.38 82.13
C LYS A 269 15.25 14.56 83.20
N ASP A 270 14.13 13.93 82.84
CA ASP A 270 13.37 13.05 83.72
C ASP A 270 14.21 11.82 84.14
N ASN A 271 14.99 11.23 83.22
CA ASN A 271 15.94 10.14 83.52
C ASN A 271 17.17 10.59 84.34
N GLU A 272 17.56 11.86 84.28
CA GLU A 272 18.64 12.41 85.12
C GLU A 272 18.15 12.69 86.54
N LEU A 273 16.95 13.25 86.70
CA LEU A 273 16.29 13.41 88.00
C LEU A 273 16.11 12.05 88.71
N MET A 274 15.59 11.04 88.01
CA MET A 274 15.38 9.71 88.58
C MET A 274 16.69 9.04 89.07
N LYS A 275 17.84 9.35 88.45
CA LYS A 275 19.15 8.89 88.97
C LYS A 275 19.53 9.58 90.27
N ILE A 276 19.30 10.89 90.37
CA ILE A 276 19.56 11.67 91.58
C ILE A 276 18.70 11.15 92.73
N GLU A 277 17.40 10.97 92.50
CA GLU A 277 16.47 10.37 93.47
C GLU A 277 16.91 8.97 93.92
N MET A 278 17.37 8.12 92.99
CA MET A 278 17.93 6.80 93.33
C MET A 278 19.19 6.91 94.18
N GLU A 279 20.13 7.83 93.86
CA GLU A 279 21.32 8.04 94.68
C GLU A 279 20.99 8.56 96.08
N GLU A 280 19.99 9.44 96.22
CA GLU A 280 19.52 9.92 97.53
C GLU A 280 18.88 8.79 98.33
N GLY A 281 18.05 7.94 97.70
CA GLY A 281 17.52 6.72 98.31
C GLY A 281 18.60 5.74 98.76
N PHE A 282 19.70 5.60 98.00
CA PHE A 282 20.87 4.82 98.44
C PHE A 282 21.58 5.45 99.65
N LYS A 283 21.80 6.77 99.63
CA LYS A 283 22.40 7.53 100.76
C LYS A 283 21.53 7.44 102.02
N GLU A 284 20.21 7.42 101.89
CA GLU A 284 19.28 7.26 103.02
C GLU A 284 19.24 5.81 103.54
N LYS A 285 19.21 4.82 102.65
CA LYS A 285 19.36 3.41 103.02
C LYS A 285 20.66 3.16 103.79
N GLU A 286 21.78 3.75 103.36
CA GLU A 286 23.07 3.63 104.04
C GLU A 286 23.04 4.23 105.46
N LYS A 287 22.35 5.37 105.66
CA LYS A 287 22.12 5.95 107.01
C LYS A 287 21.30 5.00 107.90
N ILE A 288 20.26 4.37 107.34
CA ILE A 288 19.41 3.41 108.07
C ILE A 288 20.22 2.17 108.46
N GLU A 289 21.03 1.62 107.55
CA GLU A 289 21.90 0.46 107.83
C GLU A 289 22.94 0.78 108.92
N LYS A 290 23.58 1.95 108.87
CA LYS A 290 24.50 2.41 109.94
C LYS A 290 23.80 2.57 111.29
N LYS A 291 22.55 3.08 111.31
CA LYS A 291 21.76 3.22 112.54
C LYS A 291 21.31 1.87 113.11
N TYR A 292 20.99 0.91 112.24
CA TYR A 292 20.65 -0.46 112.66
C TYR A 292 21.84 -1.18 113.28
N GLU A 293 23.03 -1.06 112.68
CA GLU A 293 24.24 -1.70 113.20
C GLU A 293 24.70 -1.07 114.53
N LEU A 294 24.50 0.24 114.72
CA LEU A 294 24.69 0.90 116.02
C LEU A 294 23.73 0.35 117.10
N MET A 295 22.43 0.29 116.80
CA MET A 295 21.41 -0.26 117.72
C MET A 295 21.70 -1.72 118.10
N LYS A 296 22.27 -2.51 117.19
CA LYS A 296 22.72 -3.88 117.44
C LYS A 296 23.89 -3.94 118.42
N ILE A 297 24.86 -3.01 118.32
CA ILE A 297 25.96 -2.89 119.30
C ILE A 297 25.40 -2.51 120.68
N GLU A 298 24.51 -1.52 120.76
CA GLU A 298 23.83 -1.11 122.00
C GLU A 298 23.10 -2.29 122.69
N MET A 299 22.40 -3.13 121.91
CA MET A 299 21.77 -4.35 122.44
C MET A 299 22.79 -5.37 122.96
N GLU A 300 23.92 -5.57 122.27
CA GLU A 300 24.97 -6.46 122.76
C GLU A 300 25.61 -5.98 124.07
N GLU A 301 25.77 -4.66 124.23
CA GLU A 301 26.28 -4.07 125.48
C GLU A 301 25.29 -4.24 126.63
N ALA A 302 23.99 -4.00 126.38
CA ALA A 302 22.93 -4.27 127.36
C ALA A 302 22.85 -5.77 127.75
N PHE A 303 23.09 -6.69 126.82
CA PHE A 303 23.20 -8.12 127.12
C PHE A 303 24.42 -8.45 127.99
N LYS A 304 25.59 -7.87 127.70
CA LYS A 304 26.82 -8.02 128.51
C LYS A 304 26.63 -7.45 129.92
N GLU A 305 25.86 -6.38 130.08
CA GLU A 305 25.52 -5.80 131.38
C GLU A 305 24.54 -6.68 132.18
N LYS A 306 23.50 -7.21 131.53
CA LYS A 306 22.60 -8.21 132.12
C LYS A 306 23.38 -9.44 132.62
N GLU A 307 24.32 -9.95 131.84
CA GLU A 307 25.14 -11.11 132.22
C GLU A 307 26.03 -10.84 133.46
N LYS A 308 26.54 -9.60 133.63
CA LYS A 308 27.24 -9.18 134.86
C LYS A 308 26.31 -9.19 136.07
N ILE A 309 25.07 -8.73 135.91
CA ILE A 309 24.06 -8.72 136.99
C ILE A 309 23.72 -10.15 137.42
N GLU A 310 23.50 -11.06 136.47
CA GLU A 310 23.23 -12.47 136.75
C GLU A 310 24.39 -13.16 137.49
N LYS A 311 25.64 -12.92 137.09
CA LYS A 311 26.84 -13.42 137.80
C LYS A 311 26.98 -12.85 139.22
N LYS A 312 26.60 -11.58 139.43
CA LYS A 312 26.60 -10.96 140.76
C LYS A 312 25.52 -11.54 141.68
N TYR A 313 24.37 -11.93 141.12
CA TYR A 313 23.30 -12.60 141.84
C TYR A 313 23.65 -14.05 142.24
N GLU A 314 24.35 -14.79 141.37
CA GLU A 314 24.88 -16.13 141.70
C GLU A 314 25.92 -16.08 142.84
N LEU A 315 26.82 -15.09 142.86
CA LEU A 315 27.79 -14.90 143.96
C LEU A 315 27.08 -14.67 145.31
N MET A 316 26.15 -13.71 145.37
CA MET A 316 25.39 -13.37 146.59
C MET A 316 24.60 -14.56 147.17
N LYS A 317 24.29 -15.55 146.33
CA LYS A 317 23.57 -16.78 146.70
C LYS A 317 24.50 -17.82 147.32
N ILE A 318 25.79 -17.83 146.98
CA ILE A 318 26.84 -18.66 147.60
C ILE A 318 27.15 -18.14 149.00
N ASP A 319 27.32 -16.81 149.16
CA ASP A 319 27.60 -16.18 150.46
C ASP A 319 26.53 -16.57 151.52
N MET A 320 25.25 -16.56 151.13
CA MET A 320 24.13 -17.00 151.99
C MET A 320 24.06 -18.50 152.28
N GLU A 321 24.86 -19.35 151.62
CA GLU A 321 25.05 -20.76 151.98
C GLU A 321 26.26 -20.99 152.88
N GLU A 322 27.26 -20.10 152.86
CA GLU A 322 28.40 -20.17 153.79
C GLU A 322 27.99 -19.71 155.21
N GLU A 323 27.24 -18.61 155.32
CA GLU A 323 26.65 -18.16 156.61
C GLU A 323 25.85 -19.26 157.33
N LYS A 324 25.17 -20.14 156.58
CA LYS A 324 24.37 -21.24 157.15
C LYS A 324 25.26 -22.33 157.73
N LYS A 325 26.36 -22.68 157.06
CA LYS A 325 27.32 -23.71 157.51
C LYS A 325 28.02 -23.27 158.80
N GLU A 326 28.35 -21.98 158.92
CA GLU A 326 28.98 -21.43 160.13
C GLU A 326 28.04 -21.49 161.35
N LYS A 327 26.77 -21.10 161.17
CA LYS A 327 25.73 -21.23 162.22
C LYS A 327 25.46 -22.67 162.64
N GLU A 328 25.66 -23.66 161.77
CA GLU A 328 25.51 -25.08 162.12
C GLU A 328 26.69 -25.61 162.96
N LYS A 329 27.89 -25.02 162.84
CA LYS A 329 29.08 -25.41 163.60
C LYS A 329 28.91 -25.07 165.09
N ILE A 330 28.52 -23.84 165.39
CA ILE A 330 28.27 -23.32 166.75
C ILE A 330 27.27 -24.19 167.54
N ARG A 331 26.34 -24.86 166.85
CA ARG A 331 25.34 -25.73 167.46
C ARG A 331 25.94 -27.01 168.05
N LYS A 332 26.98 -27.57 167.44
CA LYS A 332 27.57 -28.87 167.82
C LYS A 332 28.51 -28.75 169.03
N ASP A 333 29.24 -27.65 169.12
CA ASP A 333 30.13 -27.37 170.26
C ASP A 333 29.35 -27.19 171.57
N ASN A 334 28.09 -26.73 171.51
CA ASN A 334 27.20 -26.55 172.66
C ASN A 334 26.53 -27.84 173.19
N GLU A 335 26.54 -28.94 172.43
CA GLU A 335 25.97 -30.22 172.88
C GLU A 335 27.00 -31.07 173.66
N LEU A 336 28.30 -30.84 173.46
CA LEU A 336 29.37 -31.63 174.08
C LEU A 336 29.54 -31.36 175.59
N MET A 337 29.46 -30.09 176.02
CA MET A 337 29.58 -29.72 177.44
C MET A 337 28.37 -30.14 178.32
N LYS A 338 27.29 -30.65 177.74
CA LYS A 338 26.14 -31.15 178.50
C LYS A 338 26.23 -32.61 178.93
N ILE A 339 27.28 -33.32 178.53
CA ILE A 339 27.47 -34.75 178.80
C ILE A 339 28.40 -34.99 180.00
N GLU A 340 29.16 -33.98 180.44
CA GLU A 340 30.10 -34.08 181.58
C GLU A 340 29.46 -33.79 182.96
N MET A 341 28.13 -33.66 183.04
CA MET A 341 27.40 -33.58 184.32
C MET A 341 26.26 -34.62 184.39
N GLU A 342 26.22 -35.34 185.51
CA GLU A 342 25.11 -36.18 186.00
C GLU A 342 24.87 -37.57 185.37
N GLU A 343 25.85 -38.49 185.51
CA GLU A 343 25.50 -39.89 185.85
C GLU A 343 25.01 -39.95 187.31
N GLY A 344 23.73 -39.61 187.53
CA GLY A 344 23.12 -39.49 188.86
C GLY A 344 21.95 -40.45 189.10
N PHE A 345 22.22 -41.58 189.75
CA PHE A 345 21.32 -42.45 190.55
C PHE A 345 19.90 -42.81 190.05
N LYS A 346 19.57 -44.11 190.14
CA LYS A 346 18.18 -44.63 190.18
C LYS A 346 18.03 -45.76 191.21
N GLU A 347 16.87 -45.76 191.88
CA GLU A 347 16.03 -46.90 192.30
C GLU A 347 16.76 -48.18 192.78
N LYS A 348 16.66 -48.72 194.01
CA LYS A 348 15.71 -48.61 195.16
C LYS A 348 14.21 -48.78 194.83
N GLU A 349 13.62 -49.80 195.48
CA GLU A 349 12.18 -50.02 195.70
C GLU A 349 11.28 -50.29 194.48
N LYS A 350 11.35 -51.54 194.01
CA LYS A 350 10.14 -52.38 193.97
C LYS A 350 10.13 -53.21 195.27
N ILE A 351 9.11 -53.05 196.13
CA ILE A 351 7.91 -53.92 196.15
C ILE A 351 8.36 -55.38 196.32
N GLU A 352 8.57 -55.91 197.52
CA GLU A 352 7.84 -55.77 198.80
C GLU A 352 6.41 -56.35 198.75
N LYS A 353 6.02 -57.11 199.80
CA LYS A 353 4.65 -57.60 200.09
C LYS A 353 4.00 -58.56 199.06
N LYS A 354 4.52 -59.79 199.01
CA LYS A 354 3.78 -61.02 199.43
C LYS A 354 4.72 -62.24 199.36
N TYR A 355 4.98 -63.01 200.42
CA TYR A 355 4.41 -62.97 201.77
C TYR A 355 2.87 -63.12 201.82
N GLU A 356 2.35 -64.18 201.21
CA GLU A 356 1.20 -64.97 201.70
C GLU A 356 0.87 -66.13 200.75
N LEU A 357 1.83 -67.04 200.62
CA LEU A 357 1.59 -68.48 200.44
C LEU A 357 2.43 -69.24 201.48
N MET A 358 2.37 -68.70 202.71
CA MET A 358 2.85 -69.29 203.95
C MET A 358 1.65 -69.97 204.60
N LYS A 359 1.76 -71.27 204.94
CA LYS A 359 0.63 -72.19 205.21
C LYS A 359 -0.09 -72.50 203.88
N ILE A 360 -0.27 -73.74 203.43
CA ILE A 360 -0.24 -75.11 204.00
C ILE A 360 0.20 -76.07 202.86
N GLU A 361 0.75 -77.27 203.07
CA GLU A 361 1.14 -77.97 204.30
C GLU A 361 2.60 -77.74 204.73
N MET A 362 2.85 -77.92 206.04
CA MET A 362 4.04 -78.65 206.50
C MET A 362 3.61 -80.10 206.73
N GLU A 363 3.93 -81.01 205.82
CA GLU A 363 3.80 -82.46 206.02
C GLU A 363 5.04 -83.14 205.41
N GLU A 364 5.70 -84.11 206.04
CA GLU A 364 5.43 -84.75 207.35
C GLU A 364 6.69 -84.77 208.25
N GLU A 365 6.46 -84.83 209.57
CA GLU A 365 7.46 -85.38 210.48
C GLU A 365 7.44 -86.91 210.47
N LYS A 366 8.59 -87.52 210.17
CA LYS A 366 9.09 -88.79 210.75
C LYS A 366 8.04 -89.78 211.33
N LYS A 367 7.57 -90.73 210.52
CA LYS A 367 7.70 -92.21 210.68
C LYS A 367 6.67 -92.95 209.81
N GLU A 368 6.91 -94.18 209.36
CA GLU A 368 7.97 -95.14 209.70
C GLU A 368 8.54 -95.80 208.41
N LYS A 369 9.25 -96.93 208.53
CA LYS A 369 9.44 -97.87 207.40
C LYS A 369 8.21 -98.79 207.29
N GLU A 370 8.19 -99.60 206.22
CA GLU A 370 7.27 -100.72 205.96
C GLU A 370 5.84 -100.34 205.53
N ILE A 371 5.24 -100.88 204.44
CA ILE A 371 5.69 -101.86 203.41
C ILE A 371 4.98 -101.57 202.05
N ILE A 372 5.50 -102.12 200.93
CA ILE A 372 4.84 -102.35 199.60
C ILE A 372 4.70 -101.12 198.66
N ARG A 373 5.00 -101.14 197.35
CA ARG A 373 5.84 -101.99 196.45
C ARG A 373 6.03 -101.26 195.08
N LYS A 374 7.17 -101.51 194.42
CA LYS A 374 7.39 -101.75 192.96
C LYS A 374 6.62 -100.97 191.84
N ASP A 375 7.43 -100.34 190.98
CA ASP A 375 7.48 -100.41 189.49
C ASP A 375 6.45 -99.69 188.55
N ASN A 376 6.98 -99.28 187.37
CA ASN A 376 6.37 -98.95 186.03
C ASN A 376 6.17 -97.45 185.65
N GLU A 377 6.46 -96.87 184.45
CA GLU A 377 6.50 -97.24 182.97
C GLU A 377 5.19 -96.90 182.17
N LEU A 378 5.06 -96.37 180.89
CA LEU A 378 5.93 -95.86 179.75
C LEU A 378 5.15 -95.15 178.50
N MET A 379 5.76 -94.67 177.33
CA MET A 379 5.32 -94.43 175.81
C MET A 379 4.84 -93.04 175.00
N ASN A 380 5.41 -92.40 173.83
CA ASN A 380 4.89 -91.20 172.85
C ASN A 380 5.55 -90.55 171.40
N ILE A 381 5.03 -89.54 170.51
CA ILE A 381 5.58 -88.85 169.11
C ILE A 381 4.79 -87.60 168.26
N TYR A 382 4.94 -86.75 167.07
CA TYR A 382 5.82 -86.02 165.90
C TYR A 382 5.16 -85.01 164.68
N LEU A 383 5.75 -83.98 163.84
CA LEU A 383 5.33 -83.25 162.43
C LEU A 383 6.04 -81.91 161.64
N GLU A 384 5.71 -81.34 160.35
CA GLU A 384 6.35 -80.14 159.42
C GLU A 384 5.63 -79.24 158.17
N LYS A 385 6.20 -78.19 157.31
CA LYS A 385 5.82 -77.50 155.86
C LYS A 385 6.46 -76.11 155.11
N GLN A 386 6.17 -75.55 153.81
CA GLN A 386 6.85 -74.37 152.90
C GLN A 386 6.27 -73.61 151.47
N ARG A 387 6.77 -72.41 150.81
CA ARG A 387 6.90 -71.79 149.28
C ARG A 387 6.28 -70.33 148.68
N GLN A 388 6.39 -69.44 147.54
CA GLN A 388 7.04 -68.89 146.14
C GLN A 388 6.62 -67.35 145.55
N ILE A 389 6.74 -66.47 144.38
CA ILE A 389 7.19 -66.11 142.85
C ILE A 389 7.13 -64.49 142.30
N LYS A 390 7.19 -63.62 141.11
CA LYS A 390 7.26 -63.29 139.50
C LYS A 390 7.64 -61.74 138.87
N LYS A 391 7.66 -61.23 137.49
CA LYS A 391 8.14 -59.80 136.79
C LYS A 391 7.78 -59.19 135.24
N LYS A 392 8.02 -57.87 134.65
CA LYS A 392 7.86 -57.22 133.14
C LYS A 392 8.34 -55.67 132.57
N LYS A 393 8.31 -55.14 131.21
CA LYS A 393 8.62 -53.68 130.49
C LYS A 393 8.16 -53.25 128.93
N GLU A 394 8.40 -52.24 127.91
CA GLU A 394 8.83 -50.74 127.41
C GLU A 394 8.64 -50.32 125.77
N ASN A 395 8.90 -49.25 124.79
CA ASN A 395 9.28 -47.73 124.35
C ASN A 395 9.22 -47.26 122.70
N LYS A 396 9.72 -46.19 121.84
CA LYS A 396 9.52 -44.66 121.28
C LYS A 396 10.09 -44.05 119.77
N LYS A 397 9.70 -42.87 119.00
CA LYS A 397 10.32 -42.01 117.74
C LYS A 397 9.50 -40.78 116.91
N LEU A 398 9.68 -39.85 115.80
CA LEU A 398 10.58 -39.01 114.72
C LEU A 398 9.84 -37.79 113.78
N LYS A 399 10.07 -36.88 112.65
CA LYS A 399 10.97 -36.23 111.46
C LYS A 399 10.49 -34.85 110.57
N LYS A 400 11.19 -34.11 109.52
CA LYS A 400 10.84 -32.88 108.50
C LYS A 400 11.73 -32.52 107.10
N LYS A 401 11.90 -31.47 106.08
CA LYS A 401 11.50 -30.06 105.37
C LYS A 401 12.08 -29.66 103.82
N ASN A 402 11.87 -28.48 103.02
CA ASN A 402 12.32 -28.02 101.52
C ASN A 402 12.41 -26.43 100.89
N TYR A 403 12.87 -26.00 99.58
CA TYR A 403 12.73 -24.71 98.58
C TYR A 403 13.85 -24.31 97.37
N LEU A 404 14.04 -23.32 96.31
CA LEU A 404 13.51 -22.12 95.37
C LEU A 404 14.38 -21.46 94.06
N GLU A 405 13.99 -20.40 93.18
CA GLU A 405 14.64 -19.39 92.06
C GLU A 405 14.62 -19.39 90.40
N LYS A 406 14.46 -18.21 89.67
CA LYS A 406 14.77 -17.59 88.25
C LYS A 406 14.63 -18.17 86.74
N LYS A 407 14.17 -17.29 85.77
CA LYS A 407 14.56 -17.00 84.30
C LYS A 407 13.78 -17.48 82.98
N ASN A 408 13.41 -16.50 82.12
CA ASN A 408 13.30 -16.43 80.60
C ASN A 408 12.13 -16.96 79.66
N LYS A 409 11.46 -16.00 78.99
CA LYS A 409 10.98 -15.88 77.56
C LYS A 409 9.92 -16.80 76.87
N SER A 410 8.72 -16.22 76.68
CA SER A 410 7.89 -16.08 75.45
C SER A 410 7.53 -17.28 74.52
N LYS A 411 6.23 -17.43 74.23
CA LYS A 411 5.69 -17.89 72.92
C LYS A 411 4.29 -17.31 72.65
N LYS A 412 3.89 -17.26 71.37
CA LYS A 412 2.58 -16.83 70.83
C LYS A 412 2.23 -17.77 69.66
N ASP A 413 0.97 -17.82 69.23
CA ASP A 413 0.44 -18.86 68.33
C ASP A 413 1.21 -19.06 67.01
N TYR A 414 1.57 -20.31 66.72
CA TYR A 414 2.15 -20.79 65.46
C TYR A 414 1.75 -22.26 65.25
N ASN A 415 0.59 -22.52 64.65
CA ASN A 415 0.11 -23.90 64.43
C ASN A 415 -0.44 -24.20 63.01
N GLU A 416 -0.16 -23.34 62.03
CA GLU A 416 -0.43 -23.62 60.59
C GLU A 416 0.83 -23.60 59.71
N THR A 417 2.01 -23.34 60.28
CA THR A 417 3.29 -23.25 59.53
C THR A 417 4.38 -24.16 60.08
N LEU A 418 4.05 -25.07 61.02
CA LEU A 418 5.06 -25.81 61.78
C LEU A 418 5.80 -26.85 60.91
N ILE A 419 5.08 -27.78 60.28
CA ILE A 419 5.69 -28.82 59.43
C ILE A 419 6.47 -28.23 58.25
N THR A 420 5.98 -27.16 57.63
CA THR A 420 6.65 -26.48 56.51
C THR A 420 7.87 -25.65 56.96
N TYR A 421 7.89 -25.15 58.20
CA TYR A 421 9.09 -24.53 58.79
C TYR A 421 10.17 -25.58 59.06
N GLU A 422 9.85 -26.71 59.70
CA GLU A 422 10.83 -27.79 59.94
C GLU A 422 11.36 -28.41 58.64
N CYS A 423 10.52 -28.55 57.60
CA CYS A 423 10.99 -28.92 56.25
C CYS A 423 11.96 -27.88 55.67
N LYS A 424 11.72 -26.58 55.91
CA LYS A 424 12.59 -25.49 55.45
C LYS A 424 13.92 -25.44 56.21
N GLN A 425 13.96 -25.85 57.47
CA GLN A 425 15.20 -26.02 58.26
C GLN A 425 15.92 -27.36 57.98
N GLY A 426 15.28 -28.31 57.29
CA GLY A 426 15.84 -29.64 57.01
C GLY A 426 15.82 -30.60 58.20
N ASN A 427 14.96 -30.37 59.19
CA ASN A 427 14.94 -31.10 60.46
C ASN A 427 14.21 -32.45 60.34
N ASN A 428 14.86 -33.43 59.72
CA ASN A 428 14.25 -34.70 59.31
C ASN A 428 13.59 -35.48 60.47
N GLU A 429 14.16 -35.46 61.68
CA GLU A 429 13.56 -36.16 62.82
C GLU A 429 12.28 -35.50 63.32
N GLU A 430 12.24 -34.17 63.39
CA GLU A 430 11.05 -33.47 63.89
C GLU A 430 9.91 -33.52 62.87
N VAL A 431 10.20 -33.44 61.57
CA VAL A 431 9.18 -33.68 60.52
C VAL A 431 8.60 -35.10 60.62
N LYS A 432 9.43 -36.13 60.86
CA LYS A 432 8.95 -37.50 61.09
C LYS A 432 8.01 -37.60 62.30
N LYS A 433 8.32 -36.92 63.42
CA LYS A 433 7.44 -36.86 64.60
C LYS A 433 6.13 -36.13 64.31
N LEU A 434 6.18 -34.99 63.63
CA LEU A 434 5.00 -34.19 63.30
C LEU A 434 4.03 -34.94 62.36
N ILE A 435 4.56 -35.72 61.41
CA ILE A 435 3.75 -36.62 60.56
C ILE A 435 3.14 -37.75 61.40
N HIS A 436 3.90 -38.34 62.34
CA HIS A 436 3.38 -39.36 63.25
C HIS A 436 2.24 -38.86 64.16
N TYR A 437 2.24 -37.57 64.52
CA TYR A 437 1.13 -36.92 65.23
C TYR A 437 -0.06 -36.51 64.31
N GLY A 438 -0.08 -36.96 63.05
CA GLY A 438 -1.24 -36.83 62.16
C GLY A 438 -1.37 -35.48 61.44
N MET A 439 -0.28 -34.74 61.26
CA MET A 439 -0.30 -33.52 60.45
C MET A 439 -0.49 -33.81 58.95
N ASP A 440 -1.34 -33.02 58.29
CA ASP A 440 -1.58 -33.10 56.84
C ASP A 440 -0.31 -32.74 56.04
N ILE A 441 0.22 -33.74 55.33
CA ILE A 441 1.43 -33.66 54.49
C ILE A 441 1.23 -32.93 53.15
N ASN A 442 -0.02 -32.75 52.72
CA ASN A 442 -0.39 -32.12 51.46
C ASN A 442 -0.88 -30.67 51.64
N LYS A 443 -1.14 -30.23 52.87
CA LYS A 443 -1.53 -28.83 53.16
C LYS A 443 -0.43 -27.85 52.75
N LYS A 444 -0.81 -26.89 51.92
CA LYS A 444 0.07 -25.80 51.43
C LYS A 444 0.29 -24.73 52.48
N ASN A 445 1.46 -24.10 52.46
CA ASN A 445 1.73 -22.89 53.23
C ASN A 445 1.10 -21.64 52.56
N LYS A 446 1.33 -20.45 53.14
CA LYS A 446 0.81 -19.17 52.60
C LYS A 446 1.41 -18.76 51.25
N ASP A 447 2.53 -19.35 50.84
CA ASP A 447 3.18 -19.14 49.54
C ASP A 447 2.69 -20.13 48.47
N GLY A 448 1.88 -21.12 48.85
CA GLY A 448 1.40 -22.20 47.98
C GLY A 448 2.29 -23.46 47.94
N ASP A 449 3.43 -23.44 48.63
CA ASP A 449 4.40 -24.54 48.72
C ASP A 449 3.88 -25.65 49.65
N THR A 450 3.96 -26.92 49.22
CA THR A 450 3.72 -28.11 50.09
C THR A 450 5.00 -28.53 50.84
N PRO A 451 4.91 -29.28 51.95
CA PRO A 451 6.06 -29.92 52.59
C PRO A 451 6.99 -30.65 51.62
N LEU A 452 6.43 -31.40 50.65
CA LEU A 452 7.18 -32.09 49.60
C LEU A 452 7.92 -31.12 48.67
N PHE A 453 7.28 -30.02 48.25
CA PHE A 453 7.92 -29.02 47.40
C PHE A 453 9.10 -28.34 48.11
N ILE A 454 8.95 -28.04 49.41
CA ILE A 454 10.04 -27.48 50.24
C ILE A 454 11.19 -28.49 50.38
N ALA A 455 10.90 -29.77 50.63
CA ALA A 455 11.93 -30.82 50.71
C ALA A 455 12.72 -30.98 49.40
N CYS A 456 12.04 -30.91 48.24
CA CYS A 456 12.68 -30.89 46.91
C CYS A 456 13.53 -29.62 46.69
N LYS A 457 13.00 -28.44 47.02
CA LYS A 457 13.65 -27.12 46.88
C LYS A 457 14.92 -27.00 47.74
N ASN A 458 14.96 -27.70 48.87
CA ASN A 458 16.13 -27.83 49.75
C ASN A 458 17.05 -29.01 49.40
N GLY A 459 16.77 -29.80 48.35
CA GLY A 459 17.60 -30.94 47.93
C GLY A 459 17.62 -32.12 48.92
N ASN A 460 16.68 -32.21 49.86
CA ASN A 460 16.71 -33.15 50.97
C ASN A 460 16.14 -34.53 50.56
N ILE A 461 16.98 -35.32 49.88
CA ILE A 461 16.61 -36.63 49.28
C ILE A 461 16.01 -37.61 50.30
N GLU A 462 16.48 -37.60 51.55
CA GLU A 462 15.96 -38.48 52.59
C GLU A 462 14.52 -38.10 52.98
N LEU A 463 14.25 -36.81 53.17
CA LEU A 463 12.93 -36.30 53.51
C LEU A 463 11.94 -36.46 52.36
N VAL A 464 12.38 -36.26 51.11
CA VAL A 464 11.57 -36.52 49.91
C VAL A 464 11.16 -37.99 49.83
N LYS A 465 12.09 -38.93 50.07
CA LYS A 465 11.77 -40.37 50.13
C LYS A 465 10.78 -40.72 51.24
N TYR A 466 10.90 -40.09 52.41
CA TYR A 466 9.99 -40.32 53.52
C TYR A 466 8.58 -39.78 53.23
N LEU A 467 8.47 -38.54 52.74
CA LEU A 467 7.18 -37.94 52.37
C LEU A 467 6.45 -38.73 51.27
N LEU A 468 7.18 -39.22 50.26
CA LEU A 468 6.62 -40.05 49.18
C LEU A 468 6.21 -41.47 49.61
N SER A 469 6.50 -41.89 50.85
CA SER A 469 6.00 -43.17 51.39
C SER A 469 4.59 -43.09 51.98
N TYR A 470 4.06 -41.86 52.14
CA TYR A 470 2.67 -41.57 52.44
C TYR A 470 1.98 -41.05 51.17
N LYS A 471 0.65 -41.22 51.07
CA LYS A 471 -0.09 -41.11 49.80
C LYS A 471 -1.34 -40.26 49.94
#